data_AF-A0AAW9BQD1-F1
#
_entry.id   AF-A0AAW9BQD1-F1
#
_cell.length_a   1.000
_cell.length_b   1.000
_cell.length_c   1.000
_cell.angle_alpha   90.00
_cell.angle_beta   90.00
_cell.angle_gamma   90.00
#
_symmetry.space_group_name_H-M   'P 1'
#
loop_
_entity.id
_entity.type
_entity.pdbx_description
1 polymer ?
#
loop_
_entity_poly.entity_id
_entity_poly.type
_entity_poly.pdbx_seq_one_letter_code
_entity_poly.pdbx_strand_id
1 'polypeptide(L)' 'AMMARLGLEPHIIAQADQNKVPDAESTWGSYYEHQPRVLAGNLQKGLERLRLVQERKRKQA' A
#
# COMPACT_ATOMS: atom_id res chain seq x y z
N ALA A 1 8.00 -4.51 -4.54
CA ALA A 1 6.63 -3.97 -4.44
C ALA A 1 6.65 -2.48 -4.07
N MET A 2 5.67 -1.69 -4.51
CA MET A 2 5.63 -0.21 -4.34
C MET A 2 5.70 0.24 -2.88
N MET A 3 4.88 -0.30 -1.98
CA MET A 3 4.84 0.11 -0.57
C MET A 3 6.20 -0.03 0.14
N ALA A 4 6.94 -1.10 -0.16
CA ALA A 4 8.29 -1.30 0.38
C ALA A 4 9.27 -0.23 -0.11
N ARG A 5 9.17 0.22 -1.38
CA ARG A 5 10.01 1.30 -1.92
C ARG A 5 9.72 2.65 -1.24
N LEU A 6 8.48 2.84 -0.79
CA LEU A 6 8.04 4.01 -0.03
C LEU A 6 8.43 3.94 1.46
N GLY A 7 9.02 2.84 1.94
CA GLY A 7 9.39 2.67 3.35
C GLY A 7 8.21 2.37 4.27
N LEU A 8 7.06 1.98 3.71
CA LEU A 8 5.84 1.73 4.49
C LEU A 8 5.83 0.36 5.19
N GLU A 9 6.84 -0.50 5.02
CA GLU A 9 6.90 -1.82 5.68
C GLU A 9 5.56 -2.60 5.61
N PRO A 10 5.11 -2.99 4.41
CA PRO A 10 3.77 -3.54 4.21
C PRO A 10 3.55 -4.81 5.04
N HIS A 11 2.53 -4.77 5.89
CA HIS A 11 2.07 -5.89 6.70
C HIS A 11 0.71 -6.35 6.20
N ILE A 12 0.54 -7.66 5.96
CA ILE A 12 -0.74 -8.22 5.54
C ILE A 12 -1.61 -8.37 6.78
N ILE A 13 -2.78 -7.73 6.78
CA ILE A 13 -3.74 -7.82 7.87
C ILE A 13 -4.67 -9.01 7.65
N ALA A 14 -5.21 -9.14 6.44
CA ALA A 14 -6.17 -10.18 6.08
C ALA A 14 -6.28 -10.35 4.56
N GLN A 15 -6.97 -11.41 4.14
CA GLN A 15 -7.57 -11.45 2.80
C GLN A 15 -8.68 -10.40 2.72
N ALA A 16 -8.82 -9.74 1.58
CA ALA A 16 -9.93 -8.82 1.34
C ALA A 16 -11.21 -9.64 1.13
N ASP A 17 -12.26 -9.27 1.88
CA ASP A 17 -13.56 -9.94 1.83
C ASP A 17 -14.55 -9.07 1.05
N GLN A 18 -15.00 -9.57 -0.10
CA GLN A 18 -15.95 -8.88 -0.96
C GLN A 18 -17.28 -8.59 -0.26
N ASN A 19 -17.66 -9.41 0.73
CA ASN A 19 -18.91 -9.23 1.48
C ASN A 19 -18.86 -8.03 2.44
N LYS A 20 -17.71 -7.36 2.57
CA LYS A 20 -17.53 -6.12 3.36
C LYS A 20 -17.66 -4.85 2.53
N VAL A 21 -17.80 -4.96 1.21
CA VAL A 21 -17.89 -3.82 0.30
C VAL A 21 -19.22 -3.89 -0.46
N PRO A 22 -20.11 -2.88 -0.33
CA PRO A 22 -21.33 -2.82 -1.12
C PRO A 22 -21.02 -2.84 -2.62
N ASP A 23 -21.82 -3.57 -3.40
CA ASP A 23 -21.70 -3.63 -4.86
C ASP A 23 -20.30 -4.04 -5.36
N ALA A 24 -19.59 -4.87 -4.59
CA ALA A 24 -18.22 -5.26 -4.89
C ALA A 24 -18.06 -5.88 -6.29
N GLU A 25 -18.95 -6.79 -6.67
CA GLU A 25 -18.88 -7.47 -7.98
C GLU A 25 -19.16 -6.53 -9.16
N SER A 26 -20.16 -5.66 -9.05
CA SER A 26 -20.49 -4.71 -10.14
C SER A 26 -19.47 -3.58 -10.25
N THR A 27 -18.89 -3.15 -9.13
CA THR A 27 -17.94 -2.03 -9.09
C THR A 27 -16.52 -2.47 -9.45
N TRP A 28 -16.11 -3.66 -9.02
CA TRP A 28 -14.72 -4.13 -9.13
C TRP A 28 -14.53 -5.32 -10.09
N GLY A 29 -15.61 -5.87 -10.66
CA GLY A 29 -15.55 -6.99 -11.61
C GLY A 29 -14.79 -8.20 -11.03
N SER A 30 -13.83 -8.73 -11.78
CA SER A 30 -12.99 -9.87 -11.40
C SER A 30 -11.89 -9.56 -10.38
N TYR A 31 -11.93 -8.38 -9.73
CA TYR A 31 -10.89 -7.99 -8.76
C TYR A 31 -10.75 -8.99 -7.61
N TYR A 32 -11.86 -9.45 -7.04
CA TYR A 32 -11.85 -10.39 -5.91
C TYR A 32 -11.50 -11.83 -6.31
N GLU A 33 -11.62 -12.20 -7.59
CA GLU A 33 -11.18 -13.51 -8.11
C GLU A 33 -9.67 -13.73 -7.92
N HIS A 34 -8.89 -12.64 -7.90
CA HIS A 34 -7.44 -12.66 -7.73
C HIS A 34 -6.99 -12.67 -6.25
N GLN A 35 -7.92 -12.89 -5.31
CA GLN A 35 -7.66 -12.96 -3.87
C GLN A 35 -6.84 -11.75 -3.36
N PRO A 36 -7.37 -10.52 -3.49
CA PRO A 36 -6.68 -9.33 -3.02
C PRO A 36 -6.51 -9.37 -1.50
N ARG A 37 -5.47 -8.69 -1.01
CA ARG A 37 -5.11 -8.65 0.42
C ARG A 37 -5.24 -7.24 0.98
N VAL A 38 -5.67 -7.16 2.23
CA VAL A 38 -5.65 -5.91 3.02
C VAL A 38 -4.26 -5.76 3.63
N LEU A 39 -3.61 -4.62 3.37
CA LEU A 39 -2.30 -4.30 3.91
C LEU A 39 -2.34 -3.04 4.77
N ALA A 40 -1.53 -3.01 5.82
CA ALA A 40 -1.16 -1.80 6.53
C ALA A 40 0.31 -1.46 6.27
N GLY A 41 0.67 -0.22 6.55
CA GLY A 41 2.06 0.21 6.54
C GLY A 41 2.36 1.21 7.64
N ASN A 42 3.63 1.30 8.02
CA ASN A 42 4.12 2.22 9.03
C ASN A 42 4.36 3.61 8.44
N LEU A 43 3.51 4.58 8.81
CA LEU A 43 3.60 5.95 8.33
C LEU A 43 4.87 6.67 8.80
N GLN A 44 5.33 6.40 10.02
CA GLN A 44 6.55 7.01 10.55
C GLN A 44 7.77 6.58 9.72
N LYS A 45 7.86 5.30 9.39
CA LYS A 45 8.90 4.75 8.49
C LYS A 45 8.80 5.29 7.07
N GLY A 46 7.58 5.44 6.56
CA GLY A 46 7.34 6.07 5.26
C GLY A 46 7.84 7.52 5.21
N LEU A 47 7.57 8.30 6.26
CA LEU A 47 8.01 9.69 6.38
C LEU A 47 9.55 9.79 6.51
N GLU A 48 10.16 8.94 7.34
CA GLU A 48 11.63 8.81 7.44
C GLU A 48 12.25 8.56 6.06
N ARG A 49 11.69 7.60 5.31
CA ARG A 49 12.15 7.28 3.96
C ARG A 49 12.00 8.46 2.99
N LEU A 50 10.87 9.16 3.03
CA LEU A 50 10.62 10.31 2.17
C LEU A 50 11.63 11.43 2.41
N ARG A 51 11.91 11.75 3.68
CA ARG A 51 12.91 12.77 4.06
C ARG A 51 14.29 12.43 3.52
N LEU A 52 14.74 11.19 3.69
CA LEU A 52 16.03 10.72 3.15
C LEU A 52 16.11 10.87 1.62
N VAL A 53 15.02 10.56 0.90
CA VAL A 53 14.98 10.71 -0.56
C VAL A 53 15.02 12.19 -0.96
N GLN A 54 14.30 13.06 -0.25
CA GLN A 54 14.31 14.51 -0.52
C GLN A 54 15.69 15.13 -0.25
N GLU A 55 16.36 14.75 0.83
CA GLU A 55 17.71 15.21 1.15
C GLU A 55 18.71 14.81 0.07
N ARG A 56 18.64 13.57 -0.40
CA ARG A 56 19.50 13.10 -1.50
C ARG A 56 19.29 13.89 -2.78
N LYS A 57 18.02 14.16 -3.14
CA LYS A 57 17.69 14.99 -4.31
C LYS A 57 18.25 16.41 -4.17
N ARG A 58 18.14 17.03 -2.99
CA ARG A 58 18.70 18.36 -2.72
C ARG A 58 20.22 18.42 -2.82
N LYS A 59 20.93 17.36 -2.44
CA LYS A 59 22.40 17.28 -2.56
C LYS A 59 22.89 17.01 -3.98
N GLN A 60 22.00 16.59 -4.88
CA GLN A 60 22.31 16.26 -6.28
C GLN A 60 21.89 17.37 -7.25
N ALA A 61 21.17 18.39 -6.76
CA ALA A 61 20.79 19.58 -7.50
C ALA A 61 21.75 20.73 -7.15
#